data_AF-X0WVS5-F1
#
_entry.id   AF-X0WVS5-F1
#
_cell.length_a   1.000
_cell.length_b   1.000
_cell.length_c   1.000
_cell.angle_alpha   90.00
_cell.angle_beta   90.00
_cell.angle_gamma   90.00
#
_symmetry.space_group_name_H-M   'P 1'
#
loop_
_entity.id
_entity.type
_entity.pdbx_description
1 polymer ?
#
loop_
_entity_poly.entity_id
_entity_poly.type
_entity_poly.pdbx_seq_one_letter_code
_entity_poly.pdbx_strand_id
1 'polypeptide(L)'
;MVLGCYYLTTISRGAKGEGSVFGSFEEAKLAYELGAVDLRVEIEVRDQEKGGQRVKTSVGRIIFNDVLPPELRFLNKVIDKAGVKQVVTDCYKLLSHEQTAALLDSIKQLGFCYATKSGTTIAMNDIEVPQSKPKLLEEAEERIAIIENQYHRGLITDDERYNAAVGVWMEATDRITETISQTLDRYGGIYMMATSGAKGNISQIRQMAGMKGLMTDPSGKI
;
A
#
# COMPACT_ATOMS: atom_id res chain seq x y z
N MET A 1 1.36 -8.55 -11.70
CA MET A 1 2.53 -9.09 -10.94
C MET A 1 2.60 -8.53 -9.53
N VAL A 2 3.07 -7.30 -9.28
CA VAL A 2 3.31 -6.78 -7.92
C VAL A 2 2.05 -6.80 -7.04
N LEU A 3 0.91 -6.36 -7.58
CA LEU A 3 -0.37 -6.37 -6.85
C LEU A 3 -0.75 -7.78 -6.37
N GLY A 4 -0.53 -8.82 -7.18
CA GLY A 4 -0.83 -10.20 -6.80
C GLY A 4 0.07 -10.71 -5.68
N CYS A 5 1.37 -10.41 -5.74
CA CYS A 5 2.31 -10.75 -4.65
C CYS A 5 1.97 -9.99 -3.36
N TYR A 6 1.58 -8.72 -3.46
CA TYR A 6 1.16 -7.91 -2.33
C TYR A 6 -0.12 -8.46 -1.70
N TYR A 7 -1.14 -8.74 -2.52
CA TYR A 7 -2.40 -9.34 -2.10
C TYR A 7 -2.16 -10.67 -1.37
N LEU A 8 -1.30 -11.52 -1.95
CA LEU A 8 -0.96 -12.83 -1.40
C LEU A 8 -0.29 -12.74 -0.02
N THR A 9 0.52 -11.71 0.23
CA THR A 9 1.36 -11.60 1.44
C THR A 9 0.80 -10.67 2.52
N THR A 10 -0.29 -9.97 2.21
CA THR A 10 -1.02 -9.10 3.15
C THR A 10 -1.85 -9.94 4.11
N ILE A 11 -1.85 -9.56 5.38
CA ILE A 11 -2.67 -10.23 6.40
C ILE A 11 -3.99 -9.48 6.55
N SER A 12 -5.09 -10.23 6.54
CA SER A 12 -6.44 -9.74 6.86
C SER A 12 -6.87 -10.30 8.21
N ARG A 13 -7.43 -9.45 9.07
CA ARG A 13 -8.01 -9.85 10.36
C ARG A 13 -9.50 -10.16 10.21
N GLY A 14 -9.99 -11.13 10.97
CA GLY A 14 -11.41 -11.50 11.01
C GLY A 14 -11.88 -12.41 9.87
N ALA A 15 -10.96 -13.03 9.13
CA ALA A 15 -11.31 -14.00 8.09
C ALA A 15 -11.28 -15.46 8.63
N LYS A 16 -11.86 -16.38 7.87
CA LYS A 16 -12.09 -17.76 8.29
C LYS A 16 -10.75 -18.47 8.58
N GLY A 17 -10.65 -19.04 9.78
CA GLY A 17 -9.46 -19.80 10.22
C GLY A 17 -8.41 -18.99 11.00
N GLU A 18 -8.74 -17.80 11.50
CA GLU A 18 -7.81 -16.99 12.31
C GLU A 18 -7.34 -17.73 13.56
N GLY A 19 -6.02 -17.76 13.76
CA GLY A 19 -5.39 -18.46 14.88
C GLY A 19 -5.34 -19.98 14.74
N SER A 20 -5.62 -20.53 13.56
CA SER A 20 -5.47 -21.97 13.31
C SER A 20 -4.01 -22.39 13.41
N VAL A 21 -3.77 -23.56 13.98
CA VAL A 21 -2.43 -24.11 14.19
C VAL A 21 -2.25 -25.32 13.29
N PHE A 22 -1.15 -25.34 12.53
CA PHE A 22 -0.81 -26.43 11.63
C PHE A 22 0.56 -27.03 11.95
N GLY A 23 0.69 -28.34 11.75
CA GLY A 23 1.91 -29.11 11.99
C GLY A 23 2.94 -29.03 10.86
N SER A 24 2.54 -28.62 9.65
CA SER A 24 3.44 -28.43 8.50
C SER A 24 2.91 -27.39 7.49
N PHE A 25 3.78 -26.93 6.59
CA PHE A 25 3.39 -26.06 5.48
C PHE A 25 2.42 -26.74 4.51
N GLU A 26 2.56 -28.05 4.27
CA GLU A 26 1.67 -28.84 3.43
C GLU A 26 0.25 -28.92 4.01
N GLU A 27 0.14 -29.10 5.33
CA GLU A 27 -1.16 -29.15 6.02
C GLU A 27 -1.91 -27.82 5.91
N ALA A 28 -1.19 -26.69 6.04
CA ALA A 28 -1.77 -25.36 5.85
C ALA A 28 -2.27 -25.13 4.41
N LYS A 29 -1.54 -25.62 3.40
CA LYS A 29 -1.99 -25.57 1.99
C LYS A 29 -3.23 -26.42 1.76
N LEU A 30 -3.24 -27.65 2.28
CA LEU A 30 -4.39 -28.55 2.18
C LEU A 30 -5.64 -27.93 2.84
N ALA A 31 -5.49 -27.30 4.00
CA ALA A 31 -6.59 -26.61 4.68
C ALA A 31 -7.17 -25.46 3.84
N TYR A 32 -6.33 -24.75 3.08
CA TYR A 32 -6.79 -23.74 2.13
C TYR A 32 -7.51 -24.35 0.92
N GLU A 33 -6.99 -25.44 0.36
CA GLU A 33 -7.65 -26.16 -0.75
C GLU A 33 -9.02 -26.73 -0.36
N LEU A 34 -9.16 -27.18 0.88
CA LEU A 34 -10.43 -27.63 1.45
C LEU A 34 -11.37 -26.47 1.85
N GLY A 35 -10.93 -25.22 1.72
CA GLY A 35 -11.72 -24.03 2.08
C GLY A 35 -11.93 -23.85 3.59
N ALA A 36 -11.08 -24.47 4.42
CA ALA A 36 -11.12 -24.34 5.88
C ALA A 36 -10.50 -23.03 6.36
N VAL A 37 -9.47 -22.54 5.66
CA VAL A 37 -8.74 -21.30 6.00
C VAL A 37 -8.63 -20.38 4.78
N ASP A 38 -8.70 -19.07 5.00
CA ASP A 38 -8.49 -18.06 3.96
C ASP A 38 -6.99 -17.73 3.79
N LEU A 39 -6.60 -17.39 2.57
CA LEU A 39 -5.22 -17.17 2.13
C LEU A 39 -4.47 -16.11 2.95
N ARG A 40 -5.17 -15.05 3.36
CA ARG A 40 -4.60 -13.86 4.02
C ARG A 40 -4.72 -13.90 5.54
N VAL A 41 -5.17 -15.00 6.12
CA VAL A 41 -5.38 -15.10 7.56
C VAL A 41 -4.08 -15.38 8.30
N GLU A 42 -3.96 -14.85 9.51
CA GLU A 42 -2.85 -15.18 10.41
C GLU A 42 -3.04 -16.59 11.01
N ILE A 43 -2.06 -17.45 10.76
CA ILE A 43 -1.98 -18.83 11.21
C ILE A 43 -0.65 -19.10 11.90
N GLU A 44 -0.61 -20.09 12.78
CA GLU A 44 0.63 -20.59 13.35
C GLU A 44 1.02 -21.90 12.68
N VAL A 45 2.20 -21.94 12.05
CA VAL A 45 2.70 -23.15 11.41
C VAL A 45 4.05 -23.52 12.01
N ARG A 46 4.25 -24.82 12.22
CA ARG A 46 5.54 -25.35 12.62
C ARG A 46 6.46 -25.47 11.41
N ASP A 47 7.56 -24.72 11.43
CA ASP A 47 8.60 -24.80 10.40
C ASP A 47 9.49 -26.02 10.69
N GLN A 48 9.37 -27.06 9.85
CA GLN A 48 10.16 -28.28 10.00
C GLN A 48 11.60 -28.10 9.51
N GLU A 49 11.88 -27.14 8.62
CA GLU A 49 13.22 -26.87 8.09
C GLU A 49 14.09 -26.11 9.12
N LYS A 50 13.47 -25.30 9.99
CA LYS A 50 14.16 -24.55 11.07
C LYS A 50 13.97 -25.14 12.47
N GLY A 51 14.02 -26.47 12.59
CA GLY A 51 14.07 -27.14 13.90
C GLY A 51 12.76 -27.16 14.68
N GLY A 52 11.62 -26.98 14.00
CA GLY A 52 10.30 -27.15 14.59
C GLY A 52 9.80 -25.95 15.39
N GLN A 53 10.35 -24.75 15.17
CA GLN A 53 9.82 -23.52 15.76
C GLN A 53 8.47 -23.16 15.15
N ARG A 54 7.55 -22.65 15.97
CA ARG A 54 6.25 -22.16 15.51
C ARG A 54 6.41 -20.73 15.02
N VAL A 55 6.01 -20.47 13.79
CA VAL A 55 6.06 -19.15 13.15
C VAL A 55 4.65 -18.69 12.86
N LYS A 56 4.33 -17.44 13.25
CA LYS A 56 3.10 -16.76 12.86
C LYS A 56 3.23 -16.28 11.42
N THR A 57 2.42 -16.80 10.52
CA THR A 57 2.45 -16.46 9.09
C THR A 57 1.06 -16.53 8.47
N SER A 58 0.97 -16.53 7.14
CA SER A 58 -0.28 -16.75 6.39
C SER A 58 -0.06 -17.80 5.32
N VAL A 59 -1.13 -18.47 4.89
CA VAL A 59 -1.07 -19.44 3.77
C VAL A 59 -0.48 -18.77 2.54
N GLY A 60 -0.86 -17.53 2.25
CA GLY A 60 -0.33 -16.81 1.10
C GLY A 60 1.17 -16.55 1.18
N ARG A 61 1.72 -16.23 2.37
CA ARG A 61 3.18 -16.13 2.54
C ARG A 61 3.87 -17.48 2.38
N ILE A 62 3.26 -18.58 2.81
CA ILE A 62 3.81 -19.93 2.59
C ILE A 62 3.91 -20.23 1.09
N ILE A 63 2.82 -19.99 0.34
CA ILE A 63 2.78 -20.16 -1.11
C ILE A 63 3.81 -19.28 -1.81
N PHE A 64 4.01 -18.04 -1.35
CA PHE A 64 5.07 -17.18 -1.88
C PHE A 64 6.47 -17.75 -1.65
N ASN A 65 6.72 -18.30 -0.47
CA ASN A 65 8.02 -18.87 -0.11
C ASN A 65 8.35 -20.16 -0.86
N ASP A 66 7.35 -20.96 -1.22
CA ASP A 66 7.54 -22.17 -2.06
C ASP A 66 8.18 -21.84 -3.42
N VAL A 67 7.93 -20.64 -3.94
CA VAL A 67 8.48 -20.19 -5.22
C VAL A 67 9.92 -19.68 -5.08
N LEU A 68 10.34 -19.30 -3.86
CA LEU A 68 11.69 -18.79 -3.63
C LEU A 68 12.70 -19.94 -3.57
N PRO A 69 13.96 -19.70 -4.00
CA PRO A 69 15.07 -20.60 -3.76
C PRO A 69 15.24 -20.88 -2.25
N PRO A 70 15.68 -22.09 -1.86
CA PRO A 70 15.88 -22.46 -0.45
C PRO A 70 16.73 -21.46 0.34
N GLU A 71 17.71 -20.82 -0.30
CA GLU A 71 18.64 -19.87 0.29
C GLU A 71 17.98 -18.56 0.74
N LEU A 72 16.82 -18.21 0.15
CA LEU A 72 16.08 -16.98 0.45
C LEU A 72 14.89 -17.21 1.40
N ARG A 73 14.62 -18.47 1.76
CA ARG A 73 13.51 -18.81 2.67
C ARG A 73 13.91 -18.54 4.13
N PHE A 74 13.05 -18.02 4.99
CA PHE A 74 11.62 -17.76 4.87
C PHE A 74 11.35 -16.25 5.00
N LEU A 75 10.65 -15.67 4.04
CA LEU A 75 10.24 -14.26 4.05
C LEU A 75 8.85 -14.10 4.68
N ASN A 76 8.81 -13.52 5.88
CA ASN A 76 7.57 -13.28 6.61
C ASN A 76 7.16 -11.80 6.65
N LYS A 77 7.21 -11.12 5.50
CA LYS A 77 6.87 -9.70 5.36
C LYS A 77 5.90 -9.50 4.19
N VAL A 78 5.22 -8.36 4.19
CA VAL A 78 4.42 -7.93 3.04
C VAL A 78 5.36 -7.59 1.89
N ILE A 79 5.06 -8.11 0.70
CA ILE A 79 5.88 -7.94 -0.50
C ILE A 79 5.26 -6.87 -1.39
N ASP A 80 5.71 -5.64 -1.21
CA ASP A 80 5.44 -4.51 -2.10
C ASP A 80 6.45 -4.47 -3.27
N LYS A 81 6.35 -3.44 -4.13
CA LYS A 81 7.28 -3.25 -5.24
C LYS A 81 8.75 -3.22 -4.79
N ALA A 82 9.04 -2.59 -3.65
CA ALA A 82 10.38 -2.54 -3.09
C ALA A 82 10.83 -3.93 -2.59
N GLY A 83 9.93 -4.68 -1.96
CA GLY A 83 10.13 -6.05 -1.52
C GLY A 83 10.47 -6.99 -2.67
N VAL A 84 9.73 -6.94 -3.78
CA VAL A 84 10.06 -7.73 -4.98
C VAL A 84 11.45 -7.37 -5.50
N LYS A 85 11.78 -6.08 -5.59
CA LYS A 85 13.10 -5.63 -6.04
C LYS A 85 14.22 -6.16 -5.13
N GLN A 86 14.00 -6.14 -3.81
CA GLN A 86 14.95 -6.65 -2.84
C GLN A 86 15.18 -8.15 -3.01
N VAL A 87 14.11 -8.95 -3.14
CA VAL A 87 14.20 -10.40 -3.38
C VAL A 87 14.99 -10.72 -4.64
N VAL A 88 14.73 -9.99 -5.73
CA VAL A 88 15.47 -10.18 -6.99
C VAL A 88 16.94 -9.79 -6.83
N THR A 89 17.22 -8.72 -6.09
CA THR A 89 18.59 -8.26 -5.83
C THR A 89 19.37 -9.27 -4.98
N ASP A 90 18.73 -9.84 -3.97
CA ASP A 90 19.35 -10.84 -3.09
C ASP A 90 19.59 -12.15 -3.84
N CYS A 91 18.64 -12.57 -4.68
CA CYS A 91 18.82 -13.70 -5.60
C CYS A 91 20.02 -13.47 -6.54
N TYR A 92 20.10 -12.30 -7.17
CA TYR A 92 21.19 -11.98 -8.10
C TYR A 92 22.58 -11.99 -7.42
N LYS A 93 22.64 -11.66 -6.12
CA LYS A 93 23.90 -11.65 -5.36
C LYS A 93 24.34 -13.04 -4.89
N LEU A 94 23.38 -13.89 -4.54
CA LEU A 94 23.65 -15.19 -3.91
C LEU A 94 23.65 -16.36 -4.90
N LEU A 95 22.95 -16.21 -6.02
CA LEU A 95 22.63 -17.30 -6.94
C LEU A 95 23.05 -16.95 -8.38
N SER A 96 23.01 -17.95 -9.26
CA SER A 96 23.39 -17.78 -10.66
C SER A 96 22.36 -16.98 -11.47
N HIS A 97 22.76 -16.49 -12.64
CA HIS A 97 21.87 -15.80 -13.59
C HIS A 97 20.69 -16.68 -14.01
N GLU A 98 20.90 -17.99 -14.19
CA GLU A 98 19.84 -18.94 -14.58
C GLU A 98 18.80 -19.09 -13.47
N GLN A 99 19.24 -19.26 -12.22
CA GLN A 99 18.33 -19.35 -11.07
C GLN A 99 17.54 -18.06 -10.86
N THR A 100 18.19 -16.91 -11.08
CA THR A 100 17.52 -15.60 -11.01
C THR A 100 16.47 -15.44 -12.10
N ALA A 101 16.73 -15.91 -13.33
CA ALA A 101 15.74 -15.91 -14.41
C ALA A 101 14.54 -16.80 -14.09
N ALA A 102 14.78 -18.02 -13.59
CA ALA A 102 13.72 -18.93 -13.17
C ALA A 102 12.86 -18.36 -12.03
N LEU A 103 13.49 -17.68 -11.07
CA LEU A 103 12.78 -16.99 -9.99
C LEU A 103 11.88 -15.88 -10.53
N LEU A 104 12.38 -15.05 -11.45
CA LEU A 104 11.60 -13.97 -12.05
C LEU A 104 10.36 -14.49 -12.78
N ASP A 105 10.49 -15.57 -13.55
CA ASP A 105 9.36 -16.18 -14.23
C ASP A 105 8.34 -16.76 -13.25
N SER A 106 8.81 -17.35 -12.16
CA SER A 106 7.94 -17.93 -11.13
C SER A 106 7.18 -16.84 -10.35
N ILE A 107 7.85 -15.75 -9.96
CA ILE A 107 7.21 -14.56 -9.35
C ILE A 107 6.19 -13.94 -10.31
N LYS A 108 6.53 -13.87 -11.60
CA LYS A 108 5.63 -13.36 -12.64
C LYS A 108 4.35 -14.18 -12.71
N GLN A 109 4.46 -15.51 -12.85
CA GLN A 109 3.31 -16.41 -12.93
C GLN A 109 2.45 -16.34 -11.67
N LEU A 110 3.07 -16.43 -10.49
CA LEU A 110 2.40 -16.32 -9.20
C LEU A 110 1.64 -14.99 -9.09
N GLY A 111 2.32 -13.88 -9.37
CA GLY A 111 1.77 -12.54 -9.28
C GLY A 111 0.68 -12.23 -10.30
N PHE A 112 0.58 -12.96 -11.43
CA PHE A 112 -0.55 -12.87 -12.34
C PHE A 112 -1.72 -13.73 -11.87
N CYS A 113 -1.47 -14.99 -11.48
CA CYS A 113 -2.50 -15.91 -10.98
C CYS A 113 -3.26 -15.30 -9.79
N TYR A 114 -2.54 -14.80 -8.78
CA TYR A 114 -3.19 -14.24 -7.60
C TYR A 114 -3.77 -12.84 -7.81
N ALA A 115 -3.29 -12.08 -8.81
CA ALA A 115 -3.96 -10.84 -9.20
C ALA A 115 -5.30 -11.10 -9.90
N THR A 116 -5.43 -12.20 -10.64
CA THR A 116 -6.72 -12.60 -11.21
C THR A 116 -7.64 -13.17 -10.13
N LYS A 117 -7.13 -14.03 -9.24
CA LYS A 117 -7.92 -14.60 -8.13
C LYS A 117 -8.38 -13.56 -7.11
N SER A 118 -7.63 -12.47 -6.93
CA SER A 118 -8.03 -11.41 -5.98
C SER A 118 -9.28 -10.66 -6.41
N GLY A 119 -9.67 -10.71 -7.69
CA GLY A 119 -10.84 -10.01 -8.21
C GLY A 119 -10.82 -8.50 -7.95
N THR A 120 -9.62 -7.92 -7.76
CA THR A 120 -9.48 -6.52 -7.36
C THR A 120 -9.97 -5.61 -8.47
N THR A 121 -11.02 -4.85 -8.18
CA THR A 121 -11.59 -3.83 -9.06
C THR A 121 -11.50 -2.46 -8.42
N ILE A 122 -11.78 -1.42 -9.20
CA ILE A 122 -11.96 -0.05 -8.72
C ILE A 122 -13.33 0.42 -9.20
N ALA A 123 -14.16 0.85 -8.25
CA ALA A 123 -15.43 1.49 -8.48
C ALA A 123 -15.39 2.97 -8.09
N MET A 124 -16.34 3.76 -8.60
CA MET A 124 -16.49 5.16 -8.20
C MET A 124 -16.74 5.30 -6.69
N ASN A 125 -17.46 4.33 -6.10
CA ASN A 125 -17.77 4.31 -4.68
C ASN A 125 -16.54 4.04 -3.79
N ASP A 126 -15.45 3.52 -4.35
CA ASP A 126 -14.20 3.33 -3.60
C ASP A 126 -13.48 4.67 -3.34
N ILE A 127 -13.88 5.73 -4.04
CA ILE A 127 -13.34 7.08 -3.91
C ILE A 127 -14.24 7.87 -2.95
N GLU A 128 -13.99 7.71 -1.66
CA GLU A 128 -14.74 8.45 -0.63
C GLU A 128 -14.16 9.84 -0.41
N VAL A 129 -15.01 10.86 -0.57
CA VAL A 129 -14.67 12.24 -0.25
C VAL A 129 -14.70 12.42 1.27
N PRO A 130 -13.62 12.88 1.92
CA PRO A 130 -13.60 13.05 3.37
C PRO A 130 -14.66 14.05 3.85
N GLN A 131 -15.40 13.70 4.89
CA GLN A 131 -16.40 14.59 5.50
C GLN A 131 -15.77 15.84 6.15
N SER A 132 -14.50 15.78 6.56
CA SER A 132 -13.78 16.92 7.12
C SER A 132 -13.36 17.95 6.07
N LYS A 133 -13.43 17.62 4.78
CA LYS A 133 -12.95 18.49 3.69
C LYS A 133 -13.56 19.90 3.73
N PRO A 134 -14.88 20.10 3.87
CA PRO A 134 -15.46 21.45 3.93
C PRO A 134 -14.90 22.28 5.09
N LYS A 135 -14.76 21.67 6.27
CA LYS A 135 -14.20 22.33 7.45
C LYS A 135 -12.73 22.73 7.26
N LEU A 136 -11.93 21.86 6.63
CA LEU A 136 -10.53 22.17 6.33
C LEU A 136 -10.38 23.33 5.32
N LEU A 137 -11.31 23.45 4.38
CA LEU A 137 -11.34 24.56 3.43
C LEU A 137 -11.77 25.86 4.11
N GLU A 138 -12.79 25.82 4.96
CA GLU A 138 -13.24 26.97 5.74
C GLU A 138 -12.13 27.50 6.66
N GLU A 139 -11.43 26.61 7.38
CA GLU A 139 -10.25 26.98 8.20
C GLU A 139 -9.13 27.64 7.37
N ALA A 140 -8.93 27.18 6.13
CA ALA A 140 -7.93 27.77 5.23
C ALA A 140 -8.37 29.14 4.72
N GLU A 141 -9.64 29.28 4.32
CA GLU A 141 -10.23 30.55 3.86
C GLU A 141 -10.20 31.63 4.95
N GLU A 142 -10.50 31.27 6.21
CA GLU A 142 -10.38 32.19 7.35
C GLU A 142 -8.95 32.69 7.55
N ARG A 143 -7.95 31.80 7.43
CA ARG A 143 -6.54 32.17 7.53
C ARG A 143 -6.12 33.10 6.40
N ILE A 144 -6.58 32.86 5.17
CA ILE A 144 -6.34 33.75 4.02
C ILE A 144 -6.96 35.12 4.28
N ALA A 145 -8.18 35.20 4.80
CA ALA A 145 -8.84 36.48 5.11
C ALA A 145 -8.05 37.30 6.15
N ILE A 146 -7.42 36.65 7.14
CA ILE A 146 -6.55 37.32 8.11
C ILE A 146 -5.30 37.89 7.42
N ILE A 147 -4.67 37.11 6.52
CA ILE A 147 -3.49 37.54 5.76
C ILE A 147 -3.82 38.73 4.85
N GLU A 148 -4.97 38.69 4.16
CA GLU A 148 -5.43 39.81 3.33
C GLU A 148 -5.68 41.06 4.16
N ASN A 149 -6.28 40.93 5.35
CA ASN A 149 -6.50 42.06 6.25
C ASN A 149 -5.17 42.68 6.73
N GLN A 150 -4.18 41.86 7.07
CA GLN A 150 -2.84 42.33 7.44
C GLN A 150 -2.18 43.11 6.30
N TYR A 151 -2.33 42.64 5.06
CA TYR A 151 -1.84 43.32 3.88
C TYR A 151 -2.55 44.67 3.66
N HIS A 152 -3.88 44.70 3.74
CA HIS A 152 -4.65 45.95 3.61
C HIS A 152 -4.30 46.99 4.68
N ARG A 153 -3.87 46.55 5.87
CA ARG A 153 -3.39 47.41 6.95
C ARG A 153 -1.92 47.83 6.81
N GLY A 154 -1.22 47.37 5.77
CA GLY A 154 0.19 47.64 5.52
C GLY A 154 1.14 46.97 6.49
N LEU A 155 0.71 45.88 7.15
CA LEU A 155 1.53 45.15 8.13
C LEU A 155 2.51 44.15 7.47
N ILE A 156 2.19 43.71 6.25
CA ILE A 156 2.99 42.76 5.47
C ILE A 156 3.16 43.25 4.03
N THR A 157 4.23 42.81 3.39
CA THR A 157 4.50 43.06 1.97
C THR A 157 3.72 42.12 1.05
N ASP A 158 3.68 42.40 -0.25
CA ASP A 158 3.00 41.54 -1.22
C ASP A 158 3.69 40.17 -1.37
N ASP A 159 5.03 40.13 -1.30
CA ASP A 159 5.80 38.90 -1.33
C ASP A 159 5.52 38.02 -0.09
N GLU A 160 5.42 38.63 1.10
CA GLU A 160 5.05 37.93 2.34
C GLU A 160 3.61 37.42 2.28
N ARG A 161 2.68 38.22 1.75
CA ARG A 161 1.29 37.82 1.53
C ARG A 161 1.21 36.60 0.60
N TYR A 162 1.93 36.63 -0.52
CA TYR A 162 1.96 35.53 -1.48
C TYR A 162 2.53 34.24 -0.86
N ASN A 163 3.69 34.32 -0.21
CA ASN A 163 4.32 33.15 0.42
C ASN A 163 3.45 32.59 1.56
N ALA A 164 2.82 33.45 2.36
CA ALA A 164 1.92 33.03 3.43
C ALA A 164 0.66 32.35 2.86
N ALA A 165 0.06 32.91 1.81
CA ALA A 165 -1.11 32.31 1.16
C ALA A 165 -0.79 30.94 0.55
N VAL A 166 0.35 30.82 -0.13
CA VAL A 166 0.85 29.54 -0.67
C VAL A 166 1.07 28.53 0.47
N GLY A 167 1.66 28.96 1.59
CA GLY A 167 1.83 28.14 2.79
C GLY A 167 0.53 27.58 3.35
N VAL A 168 -0.50 28.43 3.50
CA VAL A 168 -1.83 28.02 3.99
C VAL A 168 -2.46 26.98 3.08
N TRP A 169 -2.42 27.19 1.75
CA TRP A 169 -2.97 26.23 0.79
C TRP A 169 -2.18 24.91 0.71
N MET A 170 -0.86 24.95 0.87
CA MET A 170 -0.05 23.74 0.99
C MET A 170 -0.44 22.95 2.24
N GLU A 171 -0.53 23.60 3.40
CA GLU A 171 -0.93 22.95 4.67
C GLU A 171 -2.33 22.34 4.56
N ALA A 172 -3.30 23.07 4.00
CA ALA A 172 -4.65 22.57 3.78
C ALA A 172 -4.66 21.34 2.84
N THR A 173 -3.88 21.39 1.76
CA THR A 173 -3.74 20.28 0.81
C THR A 173 -3.15 19.04 1.51
N ASP A 174 -2.14 19.21 2.35
CA ASP A 174 -1.48 18.11 3.08
C ASP A 174 -2.42 17.50 4.13
N ARG A 175 -3.15 18.32 4.89
CA ARG A 175 -4.17 17.84 5.86
C ARG A 175 -5.29 17.06 5.19
N ILE A 176 -5.75 17.51 4.02
CA ILE A 176 -6.74 16.76 3.21
C ILE A 176 -6.13 15.42 2.75
N THR A 177 -4.86 15.42 2.32
CA THR A 177 -4.16 14.20 1.88
C THR A 177 -4.05 13.16 3.00
N GLU A 178 -3.71 13.63 4.21
CA GLU A 178 -3.62 12.78 5.38
C GLU A 178 -4.98 12.18 5.75
N THR A 179 -6.04 13.00 5.73
CA THR A 179 -7.39 12.52 6.03
C THR A 179 -7.84 11.45 5.04
N ILE A 180 -7.61 11.67 3.73
CA ILE A 180 -7.92 10.68 2.69
C ILE A 180 -7.19 9.37 2.97
N SER A 181 -5.89 9.44 3.27
CA SER A 181 -5.07 8.26 3.56
C SER A 181 -5.56 7.46 4.76
N GLN A 182 -6.16 8.12 5.76
CA GLN A 182 -6.72 7.48 6.95
C GLN A 182 -8.12 6.90 6.71
N THR A 183 -8.90 7.50 5.81
CA THR A 183 -10.30 7.12 5.54
C THR A 183 -10.41 5.97 4.54
N LEU A 184 -9.44 5.82 3.63
CA LEU A 184 -9.43 4.75 2.64
C LEU A 184 -9.51 3.36 3.29
N ASP A 185 -10.40 2.51 2.76
CA ASP A 185 -10.46 1.11 3.15
C ASP A 185 -9.12 0.42 2.84
N ARG A 186 -8.47 -0.09 3.90
CA ARG A 186 -7.18 -0.78 3.83
C ARG A 186 -7.21 -2.05 2.98
N TYR A 187 -8.39 -2.65 2.81
CA TYR A 187 -8.59 -3.82 1.96
C TYR A 187 -9.19 -3.48 0.60
N GLY A 188 -9.50 -2.21 0.36
CA GLY A 188 -10.05 -1.70 -0.89
C GLY A 188 -9.04 -1.72 -2.03
N GLY A 189 -9.54 -1.83 -3.26
CA GLY A 189 -8.70 -1.94 -4.46
C GLY A 189 -7.76 -0.73 -4.63
N ILE A 190 -8.28 0.49 -4.42
CA ILE A 190 -7.51 1.72 -4.54
C ILE A 190 -6.33 1.75 -3.56
N TYR A 191 -6.57 1.41 -2.29
CA TYR A 191 -5.54 1.39 -1.27
C TYR A 191 -4.45 0.36 -1.60
N MET A 192 -4.84 -0.87 -1.95
CA MET A 192 -3.89 -1.92 -2.31
C MET A 192 -3.06 -1.54 -3.55
N MET A 193 -3.64 -0.88 -4.55
CA MET A 193 -2.89 -0.45 -5.73
C MET A 193 -1.85 0.63 -5.41
N ALA A 194 -2.20 1.59 -4.56
CA ALA A 194 -1.29 2.66 -4.15
C ALA A 194 -0.18 2.16 -3.21
N THR A 195 -0.51 1.39 -2.18
CA THR A 195 0.47 0.91 -1.18
C THR A 195 1.37 -0.20 -1.71
N SER A 196 0.88 -1.06 -2.61
CA SER A 196 1.72 -2.06 -3.27
C SER A 196 2.77 -1.43 -4.20
N GLY A 197 2.58 -0.16 -4.59
CA GLY A 197 3.39 0.51 -5.60
C GLY A 197 3.17 -0.04 -7.01
N ALA A 198 2.10 -0.84 -7.23
CA ALA A 198 1.78 -1.41 -8.52
C ALA A 198 1.30 -0.33 -9.51
N LYS A 199 0.35 0.52 -9.09
CA LYS A 199 -0.19 1.62 -9.89
C LYS A 199 -0.97 2.58 -9.00
N GLY A 200 -0.88 3.87 -9.25
CA GLY A 200 -1.54 4.88 -8.42
C GLY A 200 -0.61 5.45 -7.36
N ASN A 201 -0.54 6.77 -7.27
CA ASN A 201 0.11 7.48 -6.17
C ASN A 201 -0.99 8.08 -5.27
N ILE A 202 -0.70 8.25 -3.97
CA ILE A 202 -1.53 9.00 -3.02
C ILE A 202 -1.89 10.37 -3.59
N SER A 203 -0.97 11.04 -4.29
CA SER A 203 -1.25 12.32 -4.96
C SER A 203 -2.37 12.23 -6.01
N GLN A 204 -2.48 11.11 -6.73
CA GLN A 204 -3.56 10.89 -7.72
C GLN A 204 -4.89 10.61 -7.02
N ILE A 205 -4.87 9.84 -5.93
CA ILE A 205 -6.07 9.59 -5.11
C ILE A 205 -6.57 10.90 -4.51
N ARG A 206 -5.66 11.74 -4.00
CA ARG A 206 -5.96 13.09 -3.52
C ARG A 206 -6.65 13.95 -4.58
N GLN A 207 -6.22 13.87 -5.84
CA GLN A 207 -6.86 14.64 -6.91
C GLN A 207 -8.29 14.16 -7.22
N MET A 208 -8.59 12.88 -7.00
CA MET A 208 -9.93 12.33 -7.22
C MET A 208 -10.89 12.57 -6.04
N ALA A 209 -10.43 12.35 -4.80
CA ALA A 209 -11.27 12.43 -3.59
C ALA A 209 -11.16 13.76 -2.83
N GLY A 210 -10.06 14.47 -2.99
CA GLY A 210 -9.69 15.64 -2.20
C GLY A 210 -9.78 16.92 -3.00
N MET A 211 -8.62 17.47 -3.36
CA MET A 211 -8.48 18.71 -4.11
C MET A 211 -7.30 18.63 -5.06
N LYS A 212 -7.32 19.47 -6.10
CA LYS A 212 -6.23 19.56 -7.07
C LYS A 212 -4.94 20.08 -6.41
N GLY A 213 -5.07 21.02 -5.48
CA GLY A 213 -3.98 21.75 -4.85
C GLY A 213 -3.55 22.95 -5.69
N LEU A 214 -2.40 23.53 -5.32
CA LEU A 214 -1.77 24.62 -6.05
C LEU A 214 -1.28 24.16 -7.43
N MET A 215 -1.27 25.07 -8.40
CA MET A 215 -0.92 24.80 -9.79
C MET A 215 0.12 25.81 -10.25
N THR A 216 1.21 25.32 -10.81
CA THR A 216 2.27 26.19 -11.31
C THR A 216 1.89 26.75 -12.69
N ASP A 217 2.11 28.04 -12.89
CA ASP A 217 2.01 28.70 -14.18
C ASP A 217 3.23 28.37 -15.09
N PRO A 218 3.22 28.74 -16.39
CA PRO A 218 4.36 28.50 -17.28
C PRO A 218 5.64 29.25 -16.88
N SER A 219 5.56 30.26 -16.01
CA SER A 219 6.72 31.01 -15.51
C SER A 219 7.39 30.36 -14.30
N GLY A 220 6.78 29.31 -13.74
CA GLY A 220 7.26 28.63 -12.55
C GLY A 220 6.72 29.20 -11.23
N LYS A 221 5.83 30.20 -11.29
CA LYS A 221 5.12 30.71 -10.12
C LYS A 221 3.94 29.80 -9.78
N ILE A 222 3.69 29.66 -8.48
CA ILE A 222 2.62 28.83 -7.90
C ILE A 222 1.34 29.65 -7.72
#